data_AF-A0A959WZD7-F1
#
_entry.id   AF-A0A959WZD7-F1
#
_cell.length_a   1.000
_cell.length_b   1.000
_cell.length_c   1.000
_cell.angle_alpha   90.00
_cell.angle_beta   90.00
_cell.angle_gamma   90.00
#
_symmetry.space_group_name_H-M   'P 1'
#
loop_
_entity.id
_entity.type
_entity.pdbx_description
1 polymer ?
#
loop_
_entity_poly.entity_id
_entity_poly.type
_entity_poly.pdbx_seq_one_letter_code
_entity_poly.pdbx_strand_id
1 'polypeptide(L)'
;AGAFTIGCVVIVPGGTIDRLLARHPRIVEHEAAHATQWAVFLGLPFLPCYLAAAAWSKWRTGTGYASNMFEVRADLASGGYPVAGERPRPDRKA
;
A
#
# COMPACT_ATOMS: atom_id res chain seq x y z
N ALA A 1 -9.60 14.75 21.40
CA ALA A 1 -9.34 13.37 21.84
C ALA A 1 -7.92 13.28 22.38
N GLY A 2 -7.70 12.60 23.51
CA GLY A 2 -6.38 12.44 24.18
C GLY A 2 -5.73 11.08 23.95
N ALA A 3 -5.88 10.56 22.72
CA ALA A 3 -5.39 9.30 22.12
C ALA A 3 -6.02 7.96 22.56
N PHE A 4 -6.34 7.11 21.56
CA PHE A 4 -6.19 5.65 21.61
C PHE A 4 -6.14 5.07 20.18
N THR A 5 -5.35 4.00 20.02
CA THR A 5 -5.14 3.16 18.81
C THR A 5 -4.70 1.81 19.35
N ILE A 6 -5.26 0.67 18.92
CA ILE A 6 -4.62 -0.62 19.25
C ILE A 6 -4.73 -1.58 18.05
N GLY A 7 -3.56 -2.03 17.57
CA GLY A 7 -3.41 -3.03 16.50
C GLY A 7 -2.86 -2.52 15.17
N CYS A 8 -2.17 -1.38 15.11
CA CYS A 8 -1.52 -0.90 13.89
C CYS A 8 0.01 -0.94 14.04
N VAL A 9 0.65 -1.94 13.42
CA VAL A 9 2.11 -2.06 13.33
C VAL A 9 2.50 -1.81 11.88
N VAL A 10 3.18 -0.70 11.63
CA VAL A 10 3.80 -0.42 10.33
C VAL A 10 5.24 -0.90 10.39
N ILE A 11 5.60 -1.81 9.50
CA ILE A 11 6.96 -2.33 9.38
C ILE A 11 7.65 -1.55 8.26
N VAL A 12 8.83 -0.97 8.56
CA VAL A 12 9.67 -0.28 7.57
C VAL A 12 10.95 -1.09 7.37
N PRO A 13 11.00 -2.03 6.40
CA PRO A 13 12.16 -2.87 6.20
C PRO A 13 13.38 -2.04 5.77
N GLY A 14 14.52 -2.24 6.45
CA GLY A 14 15.81 -1.69 6.02
C GLY A 14 15.96 -0.17 6.10
N GLY A 15 15.15 0.54 6.90
CA GLY A 15 15.23 2.00 7.02
C GLY A 15 14.49 2.58 8.23
N THR A 16 14.46 3.91 8.31
CA THR A 16 13.71 4.67 9.30
C THR A 16 12.43 5.25 8.70
N ILE A 17 11.42 5.46 9.55
CA ILE A 17 10.18 6.11 9.14
C ILE A 17 10.44 7.53 8.60
N ASP A 18 11.39 8.28 9.16
CA ASP A 18 11.73 9.63 8.70
C ASP A 18 12.23 9.65 7.25
N ARG A 19 13.06 8.67 6.88
CA ARG A 19 13.55 8.55 5.50
C ARG A 19 12.44 8.21 4.53
N LEU A 20 11.48 7.39 4.97
CA LEU A 20 10.31 7.04 4.18
C LEU A 20 9.38 8.26 4.00
N LEU A 21 9.11 8.99 5.08
CA LEU A 21 8.31 10.22 5.09
C LEU A 21 8.93 11.31 4.21
N ALA A 22 10.26 11.43 4.20
CA ALA A 22 10.94 12.38 3.32
C ALA A 22 10.73 12.11 1.82
N ARG A 23 10.50 10.84 1.44
CA ARG A 23 10.25 10.43 0.04
C ARG A 23 8.75 10.40 -0.28
N HIS A 24 7.95 9.96 0.67
CA HIS A 24 6.51 9.77 0.56
C HIS A 24 5.84 10.37 1.80
N PRO A 25 5.61 11.70 1.82
CA PRO A 25 5.08 12.39 3.00
C PRO A 25 3.71 11.88 3.46
N ARG A 26 2.95 11.30 2.52
CA ARG A 26 1.59 10.78 2.72
C ARG A 26 1.53 9.27 3.00
N ILE A 27 2.68 8.61 3.20
CA ILE A 27 2.71 7.15 3.39
C ILE A 27 1.94 6.70 4.64
N VAL A 28 1.87 7.55 5.67
CA VAL A 28 1.11 7.22 6.89
C VAL A 28 -0.39 7.19 6.61
N GLU A 29 -0.90 8.05 5.72
CA GLU A 29 -2.30 8.01 5.30
C GLU A 29 -2.61 6.75 4.47
N HIS A 30 -1.67 6.32 3.63
CA HIS A 30 -1.75 5.06 2.90
C HIS A 30 -1.86 3.86 3.84
N GLU A 31 -0.94 3.74 4.80
CA GLU A 31 -0.94 2.63 5.76
C GLU A 31 -2.16 2.68 6.70
N ALA A 32 -2.66 3.87 7.02
CA ALA A 32 -3.89 4.03 7.79
C ALA A 32 -5.13 3.52 7.03
N ALA A 33 -5.15 3.65 5.70
CA ALA A 33 -6.19 3.05 4.87
C ALA A 33 -6.14 1.52 4.93
N HIS A 34 -4.95 0.91 4.88
CA HIS A 34 -4.79 -0.53 5.07
C HIS A 34 -5.16 -1.00 6.47
N ALA A 35 -4.83 -0.24 7.51
CA ALA A 35 -5.26 -0.54 8.88
C ALA A 35 -6.80 -0.53 9.01
N THR A 36 -7.48 0.41 8.33
CA THR A 36 -8.95 0.45 8.27
C THR A 36 -9.50 -0.76 7.50
N GLN A 37 -8.89 -1.12 6.36
CA GLN A 37 -9.31 -2.30 5.59
C GLN A 37 -9.12 -3.59 6.40
N TRP A 38 -8.01 -3.74 7.11
CA TRP A 38 -7.74 -4.85 8.02
C TRP A 38 -8.85 -4.96 9.09
N ALA A 39 -9.21 -3.84 9.72
CA ALA A 39 -10.28 -3.81 10.72
C ALA A 39 -11.65 -4.17 10.12
N VAL A 40 -11.98 -3.63 8.94
CA VAL A 40 -13.25 -3.93 8.23
C VAL A 40 -13.36 -5.41 7.86
N PHE A 41 -12.25 -6.04 7.48
CA PHE A 41 -12.20 -7.46 7.14
C PHE A 41 -12.00 -8.38 8.35
N LEU A 42 -12.13 -7.85 9.58
CA LEU A 42 -11.95 -8.61 10.83
C LEU A 42 -10.58 -9.29 10.93
N GLY A 43 -9.55 -8.67 10.34
CA GLY A 43 -8.18 -9.14 10.34
C GLY A 43 -7.87 -10.13 9.23
N LEU A 44 -7.67 -11.41 9.58
CA LEU A 44 -7.11 -12.42 8.67
C LEU A 44 -7.78 -12.56 7.30
N PRO A 45 -9.12 -12.46 7.15
CA PRO A 45 -9.77 -12.50 5.83
C PRO A 45 -9.29 -11.43 4.84
N PHE A 46 -8.72 -10.33 5.33
CA PHE A 46 -8.12 -9.31 4.48
C PHE A 46 -7.00 -9.87 3.60
N LEU A 47 -6.13 -10.71 4.15
CA LEU A 47 -4.94 -11.23 3.46
C LEU A 47 -5.28 -12.01 2.18
N PRO A 48 -6.14 -13.05 2.20
CA PRO A 48 -6.48 -13.76 0.96
C PRO A 48 -7.20 -12.86 -0.04
N CYS A 49 -8.07 -11.95 0.40
CA CYS A 49 -8.75 -11.00 -0.49
C CYS A 49 -7.76 -10.04 -1.16
N TYR A 50 -6.83 -9.49 -0.39
CA TYR A 50 -5.78 -8.61 -0.89
C TYR A 50 -4.87 -9.36 -1.89
N LEU A 51 -4.44 -10.57 -1.56
CA LEU A 51 -3.61 -11.39 -2.45
C LEU A 51 -4.34 -11.74 -3.75
N ALA A 52 -5.63 -12.06 -3.69
CA ALA A 52 -6.44 -12.31 -4.88
C ALA A 52 -6.55 -11.06 -5.75
N ALA A 53 -6.77 -9.89 -5.15
CA ALA A 53 -6.82 -8.62 -5.86
C ALA A 53 -5.46 -8.25 -6.49
N ALA A 54 -4.35 -8.53 -5.78
CA ALA A 54 -3.01 -8.32 -6.29
C ALA A 54 -2.67 -9.26 -7.46
N ALA A 55 -3.04 -10.54 -7.36
CA ALA A 55 -2.86 -11.51 -8.44
C ALA A 55 -3.67 -11.12 -9.68
N TRP A 56 -4.92 -10.71 -9.49
CA TRP A 56 -5.78 -10.19 -10.55
C TRP A 56 -5.18 -8.92 -11.19
N SER A 57 -4.70 -7.99 -10.38
CA SER A 57 -4.01 -6.80 -10.86
C SER A 57 -2.79 -7.15 -11.71
N LYS A 58 -1.98 -8.12 -11.25
CA LYS A 58 -0.77 -8.56 -11.95
C LYS A 58 -1.12 -9.18 -13.28
N TRP A 59 -2.16 -10.00 -13.33
CA TRP A 59 -2.64 -10.61 -14.57
C TRP A 59 -3.13 -9.57 -15.59
N ARG A 60 -3.84 -8.52 -15.14
CA ARG A 60 -4.38 -7.48 -16.04
C ARG A 60 -3.39 -6.39 -16.45
N THR A 61 -2.47 -5.99 -15.55
CA THR A 61 -1.65 -4.77 -15.72
C THR A 61 -0.15 -5.03 -15.67
N GLY A 62 0.27 -6.26 -15.35
CA GLY A 62 1.67 -6.59 -15.06
C GLY A 62 2.15 -6.15 -13.67
N THR A 63 1.32 -5.43 -12.90
CA THR A 63 1.68 -4.93 -11.55
C THR A 63 0.70 -5.44 -10.50
N GLY A 64 1.17 -5.68 -9.27
CA GLY A 64 0.31 -6.12 -8.17
C GLY A 64 -0.61 -5.04 -7.59
N TYR A 65 -0.45 -3.77 -7.99
CA TYR A 65 -1.11 -2.62 -7.35
C TYR A 65 -2.07 -1.86 -8.29
N ALA A 66 -1.76 -1.70 -9.59
CA ALA A 66 -2.47 -0.74 -10.45
C ALA A 66 -3.96 -1.06 -10.68
N SER A 67 -4.37 -2.30 -10.47
CA SER A 67 -5.76 -2.78 -10.56
C SER A 67 -6.21 -3.50 -9.29
N ASN A 68 -5.44 -3.38 -8.20
CA ASN A 68 -5.79 -3.91 -6.90
C ASN A 68 -6.67 -2.88 -6.19
N MET A 69 -7.93 -3.23 -5.94
CA MET A 69 -8.90 -2.32 -5.34
C MET A 69 -8.46 -1.80 -3.97
N PHE A 70 -7.72 -2.60 -3.18
CA PHE A 70 -7.24 -2.19 -1.86
C PHE A 70 -6.18 -1.09 -1.95
N GLU A 71 -5.26 -1.24 -2.91
CA GLU A 71 -4.19 -0.28 -3.20
C GLU A 71 -4.73 1.01 -3.83
N VAL A 72 -5.65 0.88 -4.79
CA VAL A 72 -6.30 2.04 -5.43
C VAL A 72 -7.10 2.85 -4.41
N ARG A 73 -7.80 2.18 -3.48
CA ARG A 73 -8.55 2.85 -2.40
C ARG A 73 -7.64 3.44 -1.32
N ALA A 74 -6.40 2.97 -1.21
CA ALA A 74 -5.39 3.52 -0.33
C ALA A 74 -4.59 4.67 -0.98
N ASP A 75 -5.00 5.16 -2.16
CA ASP A 75 -4.28 6.16 -2.97
C ASP A 75 -2.85 5.72 -3.35
N LEU A 76 -2.69 5.24 -4.57
CA LEU A 76 -1.41 4.76 -5.12
C LEU A 76 -0.27 5.78 -4.94
N ALA A 77 -0.55 7.07 -5.16
CA ALA A 77 0.47 8.12 -5.06
C ALA A 77 0.99 8.27 -3.62
N SER A 78 0.10 8.17 -2.62
CA SER A 78 0.50 8.20 -1.20
C SER A 78 1.34 6.99 -0.80
N GLY A 79 1.10 5.82 -1.41
CA GLY A 79 1.92 4.61 -1.27
C GLY A 79 3.24 4.64 -2.04
N GLY A 80 3.50 5.69 -2.82
CA GLY A 80 4.70 5.81 -3.66
C GLY A 80 4.64 4.99 -4.96
N TYR A 81 3.47 4.47 -5.32
CA TYR A 81 3.26 3.80 -6.60
C TYR A 81 3.05 4.82 -7.73
N PRO A 82 3.55 4.52 -8.95
CA PRO A 82 3.17 5.26 -10.15
C PRO A 82 1.66 5.18 -10.34
N VAL A 83 1.01 6.33 -10.54
CA VAL A 83 -0.43 6.38 -10.83
C VAL A 83 -0.66 5.77 -12.22
N ALA A 84 -1.72 4.96 -12.35
CA ALA A 84 -2.02 4.20 -13.57
C ALA A 84 -1.95 5.08 -14.82
N GLY A 85 -0.99 4.79 -15.71
CA GLY A 85 -0.64 5.60 -16.88
C GLY A 85 0.87 5.70 -17.07
N GLU A 86 1.64 5.69 -15.98
CA GLU A 86 3.09 5.53 -16.02
C GLU A 86 3.46 4.05 -15.98
N ARG A 87 3.84 3.50 -17.15
CA ARG A 87 4.56 2.22 -17.17
C ARG A 87 5.82 2.40 -16.31
N PRO A 88 6.11 1.51 -15.34
CA PRO A 88 7.40 1.50 -14.67
C PRO A 88 8.49 1.40 -15.74
N ARG A 89 9.33 2.43 -15.83
CA ARG A 89 10.49 2.40 -16.73
C ARG A 89 11.38 1.26 -16.20
N PRO A 90 11.78 0.27 -17.02
CA PRO A 90 12.64 -0.80 -16.54
C PRO A 90 13.89 -0.17 -15.91
N ASP A 91 14.19 -0.60 -14.68
CA ASP A 91 15.37 -0.13 -13.96
C ASP A 91 16.59 -0.52 -14.78
N ARG A 92 17.22 0.48 -15.41
CA ARG A 92 18.52 0.27 -16.02
C ARG A 92 19.49 0.19 -14.85
N LYS A 93 19.72 -1.01 -14.33
CA LYS A 93 20.81 -1.28 -13.38
C LYS A 93 22.09 -0.78 -14.03
N ALA A 94 22.68 0.26 -13.42
CA ALA A 94 24.04 0.69 -13.66
C ALA A 94 24.97 -0.08 -12.74
#